data_AF-A0AAN5HYJ5-F1
#
_entry.id   AF-A0AAN5HYJ5-F1
#
_cell.length_a   1.000
_cell.length_b   1.000
_cell.length_c   1.000
_cell.angle_alpha   90.00
_cell.angle_beta   90.00
_cell.angle_gamma   90.00
#
_symmetry.space_group_name_H-M   'P 1'
#
loop_
_entity.id
_entity.type
_entity.pdbx_description
1 polymer ?
#
loop_
_entity_poly.entity_id
_entity_poly.type
_entity_poly.pdbx_seq_one_letter_code
_entity_poly.pdbx_strand_id
1 'polypeptide(L)'
;MESELGEDSWLLVLDGDIAVVSPNMLIEHYIDHNYEITLFDRFFNYEVGANSYLVKNTERGREFVQRFADYEFKLPKSFHGTDNGALHVRYFESSPIPFLVELLVPENARLVNGLCAKIWRQSENYRSLYDMEVCSRLIIGDRTYFPDEKLRILPKGKAWVRDLWLLKSRWSEDDFMLHAVKEKQLEKIRPEIKNVTDDKLYQWDPTQGNKRTFPLLQRLNVTKCEVAPRFFLF
;
A
#
# COMPACT_ATOMS: atom_id res chain seq x y z
N MET A 1 15.25 -16.23 -23.04
CA MET A 1 13.92 -16.48 -23.61
C MET A 1 13.02 -15.40 -23.04
N GLU A 2 12.93 -14.28 -23.74
CA GLU A 2 11.96 -13.24 -23.38
C GLU A 2 10.62 -13.70 -23.96
N SER A 3 9.78 -14.31 -23.12
CA SER A 3 8.39 -14.51 -23.49
C SER A 3 7.70 -13.17 -23.34
N GLU A 4 7.32 -12.54 -24.46
CA GLU A 4 6.43 -11.40 -24.43
C GLU A 4 5.13 -11.80 -23.71
N LEU A 5 4.72 -11.00 -22.74
CA LEU A 5 3.45 -11.20 -22.05
C LEU A 5 2.31 -11.01 -23.04
N GLY A 6 1.42 -12.00 -23.16
CA GLY A 6 0.25 -11.89 -24.03
C GLY A 6 -0.64 -10.72 -23.63
N GLU A 7 -1.30 -10.11 -24.62
CA GLU A 7 -2.32 -9.09 -24.37
C GLU A 7 -3.39 -9.66 -23.43
N ASP A 8 -3.97 -8.80 -22.60
CA ASP A 8 -4.96 -9.13 -21.57
C ASP A 8 -4.51 -10.04 -20.42
N SER A 9 -3.24 -10.45 -20.39
CA SER A 9 -2.64 -11.14 -19.24
C SER A 9 -2.57 -10.24 -18.00
N TRP A 10 -2.50 -10.83 -16.81
CA TRP A 10 -2.37 -10.08 -15.57
C TRP A 10 -0.94 -10.16 -15.04
N LEU A 11 -0.43 -9.01 -14.61
CA LEU A 11 0.81 -8.92 -13.86
C LEU A 11 0.48 -8.66 -12.39
N LEU A 12 1.13 -9.41 -11.51
CA LEU A 12 1.18 -9.14 -10.08
C LEU A 12 2.57 -8.60 -9.76
N VAL A 13 2.64 -7.37 -9.28
CA VAL A 13 3.87 -6.77 -8.76
C VAL A 13 4.00 -7.10 -7.28
N LEU A 14 5.20 -7.48 -6.85
CA LEU A 14 5.51 -7.86 -5.47
C LEU A 14 6.89 -7.31 -5.07
N ASP A 15 6.96 -6.65 -3.92
CA ASP A 15 8.22 -6.42 -3.23
C ASP A 15 8.92 -7.74 -2.89
N GLY A 16 10.25 -7.72 -2.91
CA GLY A 16 11.07 -8.90 -2.66
C GLY A 16 10.98 -9.45 -1.22
N ASP A 17 10.35 -8.71 -0.30
CA ASP A 17 10.09 -9.13 1.07
C ASP A 17 8.61 -9.45 1.35
N ILE A 18 7.84 -9.81 0.31
CA ILE A 18 6.51 -10.40 0.42
C ILE A 18 6.59 -11.92 0.38
N ALA A 19 5.96 -12.59 1.34
CA ALA A 19 5.82 -14.05 1.36
C ALA A 19 4.36 -14.50 1.29
N VAL A 20 4.12 -15.59 0.56
CA VAL A 20 2.85 -16.33 0.59
C VAL A 20 2.83 -17.21 1.84
N VAL A 21 1.79 -17.10 2.66
CA VAL A 21 1.68 -17.83 3.94
C VAL A 21 0.48 -18.79 3.99
N SER A 22 -0.56 -18.54 3.20
CA SER A 22 -1.68 -19.47 3.01
C SER A 22 -1.82 -19.82 1.53
N PRO A 23 -1.50 -21.06 1.12
CA PRO A 23 -1.68 -21.50 -0.27
C PRO A 23 -3.15 -21.82 -0.60
N ASN A 24 -4.07 -21.65 0.35
CA ASN A 24 -5.49 -21.93 0.18
C ASN A 24 -6.26 -20.79 -0.50
N MET A 25 -5.60 -19.66 -0.80
CA MET A 25 -6.18 -18.52 -1.48
C MET A 25 -5.56 -18.34 -2.88
N LEU A 26 -6.41 -17.99 -3.85
CA LEU A 26 -6.03 -17.70 -5.22
C LEU A 26 -5.97 -16.18 -5.45
N ILE A 27 -4.92 -15.69 -6.10
CA ILE A 27 -4.79 -14.26 -6.43
C ILE A 27 -5.91 -13.80 -7.38
N GLU A 28 -6.43 -14.73 -8.17
CA GLU A 28 -7.54 -14.56 -9.09
C GLU A 28 -8.82 -14.08 -8.41
N HIS A 29 -9.00 -14.33 -7.10
CA HIS A 29 -10.11 -13.76 -6.33
C HIS A 29 -10.08 -12.23 -6.25
N TYR A 30 -8.91 -11.63 -6.48
CA TYR A 30 -8.69 -10.19 -6.51
C TYR A 30 -8.66 -9.62 -7.93
N ILE A 31 -8.95 -10.44 -8.94
CA ILE A 31 -9.17 -9.98 -10.32
C ILE A 31 -10.65 -9.64 -10.50
N ASP A 32 -10.92 -8.48 -11.09
CA ASP A 32 -12.25 -8.06 -11.50
C ASP A 32 -12.16 -7.49 -12.90
N HIS A 33 -12.76 -8.19 -13.86
CA HIS A 33 -12.63 -7.89 -15.28
C HIS A 33 -13.27 -6.54 -15.69
N ASN A 34 -14.00 -5.87 -14.79
CA ASN A 34 -14.47 -4.51 -15.03
C ASN A 34 -13.36 -3.45 -14.86
N TYR A 35 -12.25 -3.82 -14.23
CA TYR A 35 -11.09 -2.97 -13.94
C TYR A 35 -9.83 -3.61 -14.53
N GLU A 36 -8.82 -2.78 -14.77
CA GLU A 36 -7.52 -3.17 -15.32
C GLU A 36 -6.40 -2.96 -14.30
N ILE A 37 -6.63 -2.13 -13.27
CA ILE A 37 -5.67 -1.84 -12.22
C ILE A 37 -6.35 -2.05 -10.86
N THR A 38 -5.74 -2.85 -9.99
CA THR A 38 -6.18 -3.03 -8.60
C THR A 38 -5.04 -2.68 -7.65
N LEU A 39 -5.25 -1.61 -6.89
CA LEU A 39 -4.40 -1.18 -5.77
C LEU A 39 -5.12 -1.51 -4.45
N PHE A 40 -4.49 -1.18 -3.32
CA PHE A 40 -5.14 -1.33 -2.01
C PHE A 40 -4.64 -0.34 -0.98
N ASP A 41 -5.49 -0.03 -0.02
CA ASP A 41 -5.11 0.68 1.19
C ASP A 41 -4.28 -0.18 2.13
N ARG A 42 -3.11 0.32 2.55
CA ARG A 42 -2.35 -0.28 3.63
C ARG A 42 -3.09 -0.17 4.95
N PHE A 43 -2.88 -1.13 5.84
CA PHE A 43 -3.70 -1.27 7.04
C PHE A 43 -3.46 -0.20 8.12
N PHE A 44 -2.23 0.32 8.27
CA PHE A 44 -1.84 1.11 9.45
C PHE A 44 -1.85 2.63 9.25
N ASN A 45 -1.81 3.11 8.01
CA ASN A 45 -1.74 4.54 7.69
C ASN A 45 -2.67 4.88 6.51
N TYR A 46 -2.44 6.01 5.84
CA TYR A 46 -3.29 6.52 4.77
C TYR A 46 -2.76 6.17 3.37
N GLU A 47 -1.72 5.32 3.30
CA GLU A 47 -1.10 4.91 2.05
C GLU A 47 -1.99 3.96 1.25
N VAL A 48 -2.00 4.17 -0.05
CA VAL A 48 -2.16 3.10 -1.04
C VAL A 48 -0.82 2.39 -1.19
N GLY A 49 -0.79 1.06 -1.11
CA GLY A 49 0.45 0.30 -1.18
C GLY A 49 1.02 0.25 -2.59
N ALA A 50 2.29 0.64 -2.75
CA ALA A 50 3.08 0.40 -3.96
C ALA A 50 3.83 -0.94 -3.91
N ASN A 51 3.97 -1.53 -2.72
CA ASN A 51 4.65 -2.80 -2.48
C ASN A 51 4.01 -4.01 -3.21
N SER A 52 2.75 -3.88 -3.62
CA SER A 52 2.11 -4.84 -4.52
C SER A 52 0.92 -4.20 -5.23
N TYR A 53 0.65 -4.64 -6.45
CA TYR A 53 -0.56 -4.29 -7.21
C TYR A 53 -0.79 -5.27 -8.35
N LEU A 54 -2.05 -5.34 -8.81
CA LEU A 54 -2.42 -6.07 -10.03
C LEU A 54 -2.61 -5.07 -11.17
N VAL A 55 -2.04 -5.38 -12.32
CA VAL A 55 -2.24 -4.62 -13.55
C VAL A 55 -2.43 -5.55 -14.73
N LYS A 56 -3.46 -5.30 -15.53
CA LYS A 56 -3.76 -6.04 -16.75
C LYS A 56 -2.92 -5.49 -17.90
N ASN A 57 -2.32 -6.35 -18.70
CA ASN A 57 -1.54 -6.01 -19.88
C ASN A 57 -2.46 -5.53 -21.02
N THR A 58 -2.92 -4.30 -20.86
CA THR A 58 -3.71 -3.51 -21.82
C THR A 58 -2.96 -2.22 -22.10
N GLU A 59 -3.36 -1.44 -23.09
CA GLU A 59 -2.78 -0.11 -23.34
C GLU A 59 -2.79 0.77 -22.09
N ARG A 60 -3.92 0.84 -21.39
CA ARG A 60 -4.06 1.62 -20.15
C ARG A 60 -3.21 1.07 -19.01
N GLY A 61 -3.15 -0.26 -18.84
CA GLY A 61 -2.31 -0.88 -17.80
C GLY A 61 -0.82 -0.60 -18.02
N ARG A 62 -0.36 -0.70 -19.28
CA ARG A 62 1.01 -0.32 -19.66
C ARG A 62 1.26 1.18 -19.44
N GLU A 63 0.31 2.04 -19.79
CA GLU A 63 0.41 3.47 -19.54
C GLU A 63 0.52 3.79 -18.04
N PHE A 64 -0.27 3.12 -17.19
CA PHE A 64 -0.21 3.27 -15.74
C PHE A 64 1.19 2.93 -15.20
N VAL A 65 1.74 1.77 -15.58
CA VAL A 65 3.06 1.33 -15.14
C VAL A 65 4.14 2.29 -15.64
N GLN A 66 4.10 2.69 -16.91
CA GLN A 66 5.08 3.62 -17.48
C GLN A 66 5.03 4.98 -16.76
N ARG A 67 3.84 5.55 -16.59
CA ARG A 67 3.67 6.85 -15.91
C ARG A 67 4.08 6.79 -14.46
N PHE A 68 3.86 5.65 -13.79
CA PHE A 68 4.32 5.45 -12.42
C PHE A 68 5.86 5.30 -12.36
N ALA A 69 6.46 4.56 -13.28
CA ALA A 69 7.92 4.40 -13.36
C ALA A 69 8.65 5.73 -13.65
N ASP A 70 8.07 6.60 -14.48
CA ASP A 70 8.62 7.93 -14.77
C ASP A 70 8.84 8.80 -13.52
N TYR A 71 8.26 8.43 -12.36
CA TYR A 71 8.49 9.13 -11.10
C TYR A 71 9.85 8.96 -10.51
N GLU A 72 10.57 7.89 -10.85
CA GLU A 72 11.94 7.70 -10.41
C GLU A 72 12.80 8.96 -10.66
N PHE A 73 12.52 9.67 -11.76
CA PHE A 73 13.25 10.87 -12.17
C PHE A 73 12.60 12.19 -11.72
N LYS A 74 11.46 12.13 -11.00
CA LYS A 74 10.64 13.30 -10.63
C LYS A 74 10.44 13.43 -9.12
N LEU A 75 11.19 12.68 -8.32
CA LEU A 75 11.15 12.75 -6.85
C LEU A 75 11.69 14.10 -6.35
N PRO A 76 11.10 14.69 -5.28
CA PRO A 76 11.65 15.89 -4.69
C PRO A 76 12.97 15.56 -3.97
N LYS A 77 13.82 16.57 -3.78
CA LYS A 77 15.10 16.41 -3.04
C LYS A 77 14.92 16.20 -1.53
N SER A 78 13.69 16.33 -1.03
CA SER A 78 13.29 16.16 0.37
C SER A 78 13.06 14.68 0.71
N PHE A 79 12.75 14.34 1.97
CA PHE A 79 12.37 12.97 2.31
C PHE A 79 11.07 12.59 1.60
N HIS A 80 11.10 11.61 0.69
CA HIS A 80 10.00 11.39 -0.25
C HIS A 80 9.36 10.01 -0.22
N GLY A 81 9.96 9.00 0.43
CA GLY A 81 9.39 7.65 0.51
C GLY A 81 9.38 6.87 -0.81
N THR A 82 10.35 7.15 -1.67
CA THR A 82 10.58 6.47 -2.97
C THR A 82 9.33 6.37 -3.85
N ASP A 83 9.13 5.22 -4.49
CA ASP A 83 7.99 4.82 -5.29
C ASP A 83 6.67 4.89 -4.52
N ASN A 84 6.60 4.47 -3.24
CA ASN A 84 5.35 4.52 -2.48
C ASN A 84 4.87 5.96 -2.25
N GLY A 85 5.80 6.88 -1.93
CA GLY A 85 5.48 8.31 -1.88
C GLY A 85 5.13 8.89 -3.25
N ALA A 86 5.79 8.43 -4.31
CA ALA A 86 5.50 8.85 -5.68
C ALA A 86 4.19 8.30 -6.25
N LEU A 87 3.69 7.15 -5.79
CA LEU A 87 2.36 6.66 -6.14
C LEU A 87 1.31 7.68 -5.71
N HIS A 88 1.58 8.36 -4.60
CA HIS A 88 0.77 9.45 -4.18
C HIS A 88 1.10 10.72 -4.94
N VAL A 89 2.21 10.92 -5.67
CA VAL A 89 2.58 12.21 -6.31
C VAL A 89 3.04 12.26 -7.79
N ARG A 90 2.38 13.13 -8.61
CA ARG A 90 2.76 13.66 -9.94
C ARG A 90 3.51 14.98 -9.92
N TYR A 91 4.45 15.14 -10.85
CA TYR A 91 5.19 16.37 -11.08
C TYR A 91 4.76 17.04 -12.38
N PHE A 92 4.36 18.31 -12.30
CA PHE A 92 4.39 19.27 -13.40
C PHE A 92 5.48 20.29 -13.06
N GLU A 93 6.30 20.71 -14.03
CA GLU A 93 7.47 21.57 -13.82
C GLU A 93 7.16 22.88 -13.05
N SER A 94 5.90 23.31 -13.05
CA SER A 94 5.39 24.50 -12.35
C SER A 94 4.40 24.21 -11.21
N SER A 95 3.94 22.96 -11.03
CA SER A 95 3.16 22.53 -9.86
C SER A 95 3.06 21.01 -9.78
N PRO A 96 3.72 20.36 -8.80
CA PRO A 96 3.46 18.95 -8.55
C PRO A 96 2.01 18.75 -8.05
N ILE A 97 1.35 17.70 -8.52
CA ILE A 97 -0.01 17.26 -8.19
C ILE A 97 0.09 15.82 -7.72
N PRO A 98 -0.59 15.35 -6.66
CA PRO A 98 -0.42 13.98 -6.22
C PRO A 98 -0.75 12.91 -7.37
N PHE A 99 -0.07 11.77 -7.66
CA PHE A 99 -0.19 10.97 -8.92
C PHE A 99 -1.56 10.30 -8.99
N LEU A 100 -1.95 9.59 -7.93
CA LEU A 100 -3.32 9.11 -7.78
C LEU A 100 -4.33 10.26 -7.76
N VAL A 101 -4.01 11.42 -7.18
CA VAL A 101 -4.91 12.57 -7.24
C VAL A 101 -5.08 13.03 -8.69
N GLU A 102 -4.02 13.12 -9.47
CA GLU A 102 -4.15 13.52 -10.85
C GLU A 102 -4.96 12.51 -11.66
N LEU A 103 -4.62 11.23 -11.50
CA LEU A 103 -5.26 10.16 -12.24
C LEU A 103 -6.76 10.10 -11.93
N LEU A 104 -7.15 10.29 -10.67
CA LEU A 104 -8.50 9.99 -10.20
C LEU A 104 -9.37 11.22 -9.91
N VAL A 105 -8.79 12.43 -9.88
CA VAL A 105 -9.50 13.67 -9.53
C VAL A 105 -9.64 14.55 -10.77
N PRO A 106 -10.89 14.93 -11.15
CA PRO A 106 -11.16 15.80 -12.29
C PRO A 106 -10.39 17.12 -12.23
N GLU A 107 -9.97 17.62 -13.38
CA GLU A 107 -9.08 18.79 -13.50
C GLU A 107 -9.59 20.04 -12.79
N ASN A 108 -10.90 20.30 -12.84
CA ASN A 108 -11.54 21.43 -12.19
C ASN A 108 -11.55 21.35 -10.65
N ALA A 109 -11.35 20.17 -10.06
CA ALA A 109 -11.22 19.96 -8.61
C ALA A 109 -9.77 19.99 -8.12
N ARG A 110 -8.79 20.17 -9.02
CA ARG A 110 -7.34 20.08 -8.73
C ARG A 110 -6.74 21.30 -8.02
N LEU A 111 -7.50 22.35 -7.71
CA LEU A 111 -7.00 23.55 -7.01
C LEU A 111 -6.48 23.26 -5.59
N VAL A 112 -6.92 22.16 -4.96
CA VAL A 112 -6.44 21.70 -3.64
C VAL A 112 -5.07 20.97 -3.74
N ASN A 113 -4.61 20.64 -4.95
CA ASN A 113 -3.48 19.74 -5.19
C ASN A 113 -2.11 20.34 -4.88
N GLY A 114 -1.97 21.67 -5.01
CA GLY A 114 -0.73 22.36 -4.69
C GLY A 114 -0.31 22.21 -3.22
N LEU A 115 -1.28 21.98 -2.32
CA LEU A 115 -1.03 21.80 -0.90
C LEU A 115 -0.30 20.47 -0.63
N CYS A 116 -0.83 19.35 -1.09
CA CYS A 116 -0.25 18.04 -0.81
C CYS A 116 1.17 17.92 -1.39
N ALA A 117 1.37 18.47 -2.58
CA ALA A 117 2.68 18.46 -3.22
C ALA A 117 3.67 19.46 -2.59
N LYS A 118 3.17 20.53 -1.93
CA LYS A 118 3.99 21.38 -1.06
C LYS A 118 4.42 20.61 0.19
N ILE A 119 3.51 19.87 0.83
CA ILE A 119 3.83 19.02 1.99
C ILE A 119 4.92 18.00 1.60
N TRP A 120 4.80 17.35 0.44
CA TRP A 120 5.81 16.38 -0.02
C TRP A 120 7.19 16.99 -0.22
N ARG A 121 7.27 18.15 -0.89
CA ARG A 121 8.53 18.88 -1.12
C ARG A 121 9.19 19.38 0.17
N GLN A 122 8.42 19.50 1.24
CA GLN A 122 8.88 19.93 2.56
C GLN A 122 9.01 18.76 3.55
N SER A 123 8.79 17.53 3.10
CA SER A 123 8.83 16.35 3.96
C SER A 123 10.27 16.06 4.40
N GLU A 124 10.45 15.80 5.69
CA GLU A 124 11.75 15.57 6.33
C GLU A 124 11.88 14.14 6.87
N ASN A 125 10.75 13.44 7.01
CA ASN A 125 10.66 12.14 7.67
C ASN A 125 9.31 11.47 7.35
N TYR A 126 9.13 10.23 7.81
CA TYR A 126 7.87 9.49 7.63
C TYR A 126 6.63 10.20 8.16
N ARG A 127 6.74 11.03 9.21
CA ARG A 127 5.59 11.79 9.74
C ARG A 127 5.07 12.81 8.74
N SER A 128 5.97 13.62 8.20
CA SER A 128 5.63 14.62 7.19
C SER A 128 5.26 14.00 5.84
N LEU A 129 5.78 12.80 5.53
CA LEU A 129 5.30 12.00 4.40
C LEU A 129 3.86 11.53 4.62
N TYR A 130 3.51 11.05 5.82
CA TYR A 130 2.13 10.65 6.14
C TYR A 130 1.15 11.81 6.08
N ASP A 131 1.59 13.03 6.39
CA ASP A 131 0.76 14.22 6.20
C ASP A 131 0.42 14.46 4.72
N MET A 132 1.35 14.15 3.80
CA MET A 132 1.09 14.19 2.35
C MET A 132 0.10 13.10 1.92
N GLU A 133 0.23 11.89 2.44
CA GLU A 133 -0.70 10.79 2.15
C GLU A 133 -2.11 11.11 2.62
N VAL A 134 -2.24 11.62 3.85
CA VAL A 134 -3.52 12.11 4.39
C VAL A 134 -4.10 13.18 3.48
N CYS A 135 -3.29 14.16 3.08
CA CYS A 135 -3.72 15.22 2.17
C CYS A 135 -4.26 14.65 0.85
N SER A 136 -3.53 13.72 0.23
CA SER A 136 -3.94 13.06 -1.01
C SER A 136 -5.24 12.28 -0.82
N ARG A 137 -5.39 11.59 0.32
CA ARG A 137 -6.57 10.79 0.62
C ARG A 137 -7.80 11.62 0.93
N LEU A 138 -7.65 12.80 1.52
CA LEU A 138 -8.75 13.75 1.73
C LEU A 138 -9.33 14.26 0.40
N ILE A 139 -8.52 14.35 -0.66
CA ILE A 139 -8.97 14.77 -1.99
C ILE A 139 -9.63 13.61 -2.74
N ILE A 140 -9.00 12.43 -2.76
CA ILE A 140 -9.51 11.23 -3.45
C ILE A 140 -10.79 10.71 -2.77
N GLY A 141 -10.84 10.82 -1.44
CA GLY A 141 -11.86 10.24 -0.57
C GLY A 141 -11.69 8.72 -0.37
N ASP A 142 -12.65 8.12 0.34
CA ASP A 142 -12.70 6.68 0.63
C ASP A 142 -13.32 5.86 -0.53
N ARG A 143 -13.24 6.37 -1.77
CA ARG A 143 -13.79 5.71 -2.94
C ARG A 143 -12.95 4.48 -3.29
N THR A 144 -13.62 3.35 -3.50
CA THR A 144 -13.00 2.10 -3.92
C THR A 144 -12.92 1.96 -5.44
N TYR A 145 -13.88 2.55 -6.18
CA TYR A 145 -14.07 2.27 -7.60
C TYR A 145 -13.95 3.54 -8.45
N PHE A 146 -13.17 3.44 -9.52
CA PHE A 146 -12.91 4.50 -10.50
C PHE A 146 -13.14 3.93 -11.91
N PRO A 147 -14.41 3.86 -12.36
CA PRO A 147 -14.78 3.12 -13.57
C PRO A 147 -14.24 3.76 -14.86
N ASP A 148 -14.10 5.09 -14.90
CA ASP A 148 -13.58 5.82 -16.06
C ASP A 148 -12.09 5.52 -16.28
N GLU A 149 -11.34 5.41 -15.18
CA GLU A 149 -9.92 5.05 -15.15
C GLU A 149 -9.70 3.53 -15.12
N LYS A 150 -10.76 2.72 -15.12
CA LYS A 150 -10.70 1.25 -14.95
C LYS A 150 -9.79 0.84 -13.78
N LEU A 151 -9.82 1.62 -12.70
CA LEU A 151 -8.99 1.42 -11.52
C LEU A 151 -9.87 1.17 -10.29
N ARG A 152 -9.39 0.32 -9.39
CA ARG A 152 -9.98 0.19 -8.06
C ARG A 152 -8.91 0.16 -6.96
N ILE A 153 -9.27 0.66 -5.79
CA ILE A 153 -8.43 0.66 -4.60
C ILE A 153 -9.17 -0.10 -3.50
N LEU A 154 -8.73 -1.32 -3.20
CA LEU A 154 -9.36 -2.17 -2.20
C LEU A 154 -9.21 -1.52 -0.81
N PRO A 155 -10.29 -1.47 0.00
CA PRO A 155 -10.22 -0.87 1.31
C PRO A 155 -9.40 -1.74 2.27
N LYS A 156 -8.95 -1.13 3.37
CA LYS A 156 -8.12 -1.79 4.40
C LYS A 156 -8.69 -3.15 4.82
N GLY A 157 -7.88 -4.19 4.75
CA GLY A 157 -8.28 -5.56 5.08
C GLY A 157 -9.19 -6.27 4.11
N LYS A 158 -9.22 -5.80 2.86
CA LYS A 158 -9.82 -6.53 1.74
C LYS A 158 -8.80 -6.90 0.66
N ALA A 159 -7.52 -6.60 0.86
CA ALA A 159 -6.45 -6.92 -0.09
C ALA A 159 -5.81 -8.30 0.20
N TRP A 160 -4.90 -8.73 -0.67
CA TRP A 160 -4.17 -10.00 -0.57
C TRP A 160 -2.93 -9.93 0.33
N VAL A 161 -2.42 -8.73 0.60
CA VAL A 161 -1.20 -8.54 1.39
C VAL A 161 -1.46 -7.61 2.58
N ARG A 162 -0.84 -7.93 3.71
CA ARG A 162 -0.73 -7.01 4.85
C ARG A 162 0.66 -7.04 5.43
N ASP A 163 1.00 -5.99 6.16
CA ASP A 163 2.23 -5.93 6.92
C ASP A 163 2.27 -6.94 8.07
N LEU A 164 3.36 -7.70 8.15
CA LEU A 164 3.56 -8.74 9.15
C LEU A 164 3.66 -8.16 10.58
N TRP A 165 4.30 -7.00 10.70
CA TRP A 165 4.53 -6.32 11.98
C TRP A 165 3.24 -5.78 12.62
N LEU A 166 2.14 -5.64 11.87
CA LEU A 166 0.82 -5.24 12.40
C LEU A 166 0.38 -6.14 13.56
N LEU A 167 0.62 -7.44 13.43
CA LEU A 167 0.23 -8.42 14.43
C LEU A 167 1.44 -9.00 15.16
N LYS A 168 2.55 -8.24 15.22
CA LYS A 168 3.82 -8.69 15.83
C LYS A 168 4.22 -10.07 15.34
N SER A 169 4.11 -10.28 14.03
CA SER A 169 4.50 -11.54 13.37
C SER A 169 3.60 -12.73 13.59
N ARG A 170 2.37 -12.44 13.91
CA ARG A 170 1.31 -13.42 13.91
C ARG A 170 0.57 -13.39 12.60
N TRP A 171 0.14 -14.56 12.18
CA TRP A 171 -0.68 -14.75 10.99
C TRP A 171 -1.57 -15.97 11.18
N SER A 172 -2.58 -16.08 10.34
CA SER A 172 -3.55 -17.18 10.33
C SER A 172 -3.73 -17.67 8.90
N GLU A 173 -4.40 -18.81 8.72
CA GLU A 173 -4.74 -19.31 7.38
C GLU A 173 -5.67 -18.36 6.60
N ASP A 174 -6.31 -17.39 7.28
CA ASP A 174 -7.07 -16.31 6.67
C ASP A 174 -6.16 -15.24 6.01
N ASP A 175 -4.85 -15.24 6.26
CA ASP A 175 -3.88 -14.35 5.61
C ASP A 175 -3.34 -14.99 4.33
N PHE A 176 -3.38 -14.28 3.19
CA PHE A 176 -2.81 -14.80 1.95
C PHE A 176 -1.30 -14.50 1.84
N MET A 177 -0.93 -13.22 1.80
CA MET A 177 0.45 -12.77 1.70
C MET A 177 0.83 -11.81 2.85
N LEU A 178 2.08 -11.85 3.27
CA LEU A 178 2.62 -10.98 4.30
C LEU A 178 3.80 -10.18 3.75
N HIS A 179 3.73 -8.87 3.89
CA HIS A 179 4.78 -7.92 3.54
C HIS A 179 5.70 -7.66 4.74
N ALA A 180 6.92 -7.23 4.42
CA ALA A 180 8.03 -7.12 5.34
C ALA A 180 8.27 -8.50 5.95
N VAL A 181 8.92 -9.39 5.18
CA VAL A 181 9.49 -10.68 5.58
C VAL A 181 11.00 -10.63 5.37
N LYS A 182 11.81 -10.60 6.45
CA LYS A 182 13.25 -10.29 6.41
C LYS A 182 14.01 -11.30 7.25
N GLU A 183 15.01 -11.94 6.65
CA GLU A 183 15.83 -12.97 7.30
C GLU A 183 16.41 -12.52 8.65
N LYS A 184 16.94 -11.30 8.74
CA LYS A 184 17.56 -10.76 9.97
C LYS A 184 16.62 -10.68 11.18
N GLN A 185 15.30 -10.80 10.98
CA GLN A 185 14.32 -10.76 12.06
C GLN A 185 13.87 -12.16 12.51
N LEU A 186 14.25 -13.21 11.77
CA LEU A 186 13.94 -14.62 12.02
C LEU A 186 14.67 -15.20 13.23
N GLU A 187 15.84 -14.62 13.57
CA GLU A 187 16.74 -15.14 14.59
C GLU A 187 16.40 -14.67 16.03
N LYS A 188 15.41 -13.79 16.20
CA LYS A 188 15.11 -13.18 17.51
C LYS A 188 14.10 -14.01 18.32
N ILE A 189 14.51 -14.49 19.49
CA ILE A 189 13.62 -15.06 20.50
C ILE A 189 12.67 -13.96 21.01
N ARG A 190 11.35 -14.22 20.97
CA ARG A 190 10.34 -13.26 21.45
C ARG A 190 9.44 -13.85 22.54
N PRO A 191 9.04 -13.05 23.54
CA PRO A 191 8.16 -13.51 24.61
C PRO A 191 6.76 -13.86 24.07
N GLU A 192 6.18 -14.94 24.58
CA GLU A 192 4.78 -15.29 24.30
C GLU A 192 3.85 -14.17 24.78
N ILE A 193 3.09 -13.59 23.86
CA ILE A 193 2.01 -12.65 24.21
C ILE A 193 0.70 -13.44 24.26
N LYS A 194 0.23 -13.79 25.46
CA LYS A 194 -1.00 -14.59 25.66
C LYS A 194 -2.29 -13.78 25.46
N ASN A 195 -2.25 -12.47 25.74
CA ASN A 195 -3.39 -11.57 25.62
C ASN A 195 -3.01 -10.34 24.78
N VAL A 196 -3.46 -10.36 23.53
CA VAL A 196 -3.24 -9.30 22.55
C VAL A 196 -4.52 -8.44 22.47
N THR A 197 -4.44 -7.21 22.92
CA THR A 197 -5.52 -6.21 22.89
C THR A 197 -5.22 -5.15 21.83
N ASP A 198 -6.22 -4.41 21.32
CA ASP A 198 -6.02 -3.37 20.28
C ASP A 198 -4.90 -2.38 20.64
N ASP A 199 -4.75 -2.03 21.91
CA ASP A 199 -3.69 -1.16 22.43
C ASP A 199 -2.28 -1.76 22.34
N LYS A 200 -2.17 -3.09 22.23
CA LYS A 200 -0.92 -3.86 22.07
C LYS A 200 -0.62 -4.23 20.62
N LEU A 201 -1.58 -4.11 19.71
CA LEU A 201 -1.45 -4.38 18.26
C LEU A 201 -1.00 -3.17 17.44
N TYR A 202 -0.72 -2.05 18.11
CA TYR A 202 -0.40 -0.80 17.43
C TYR A 202 1.05 -0.38 17.65
N GLN A 203 1.71 0.01 16.56
CA GLN A 203 2.69 1.11 16.58
C GLN A 203 2.61 1.92 15.27
N TRP A 204 2.12 3.14 15.36
CA TRP A 204 2.86 4.27 14.82
C TRP A 204 2.91 5.41 15.83
N ASP A 205 4.12 5.75 16.23
CA ASP A 205 4.45 6.86 17.10
C ASP A 205 5.61 7.64 16.48
N PRO A 206 5.37 8.85 15.94
CA PRO A 206 6.42 9.64 15.33
C PRO A 206 7.23 10.52 16.29
N THR A 207 6.93 10.60 17.61
CA THR A 207 7.88 11.03 18.68
C THR A 207 7.33 11.03 20.12
N GLN A 208 6.04 10.82 20.40
CA GLN A 208 5.54 9.97 21.52
C GLN A 208 4.02 9.77 21.38
N GLY A 209 3.57 8.56 21.68
CA GLY A 209 2.28 7.99 21.28
C GLY A 209 1.12 8.97 21.13
N ASN A 210 0.52 8.98 19.94
CA ASN A 210 -0.93 9.10 19.88
C ASN A 210 -1.48 8.26 18.73
N LYS A 211 -2.20 7.22 19.18
CA LYS A 211 -2.81 6.14 18.43
C LYS A 211 -3.85 6.70 17.48
N ARG A 212 -3.61 6.64 16.17
CA ARG A 212 -4.68 6.80 15.18
C ARG A 212 -5.28 5.42 14.93
N THR A 213 -6.51 5.25 15.41
CA THR A 213 -7.26 4.00 15.36
C THR A 213 -7.92 3.81 14.00
N PHE A 214 -7.38 2.92 13.18
CA PHE A 214 -8.24 2.07 12.36
C PHE A 214 -8.52 0.82 13.22
N PRO A 215 -9.77 0.38 13.44
CA PRO A 215 -10.04 -0.77 14.28
C PRO A 215 -9.55 -2.06 13.60
N LEU A 216 -8.29 -2.41 13.84
CA LEU A 216 -7.61 -3.58 13.26
C LEU A 216 -8.35 -4.87 13.65
N LEU A 217 -8.79 -4.99 14.91
CA LEU A 217 -9.48 -6.19 15.42
C LEU A 217 -10.91 -6.40 14.90
N GLN A 218 -11.54 -5.39 14.28
CA GLN A 218 -12.82 -5.62 13.59
C GLN A 218 -12.63 -6.29 12.23
N ARG A 219 -11.40 -6.33 11.70
CA ARG A 219 -11.08 -6.88 10.37
C ARG A 219 -10.07 -8.02 10.37
N LEU A 220 -9.21 -8.11 11.38
CA LEU A 220 -8.23 -9.19 11.56
C LEU A 220 -8.56 -9.99 12.82
N ASN A 221 -8.84 -11.29 12.66
CA ASN A 221 -9.15 -12.14 13.79
C ASN A 221 -7.87 -12.67 14.46
N VAL A 222 -7.37 -11.92 15.43
CA VAL A 222 -6.13 -12.26 16.15
C VAL A 222 -6.24 -13.56 16.94
N THR A 223 -7.45 -14.02 17.29
CA THR A 223 -7.63 -15.31 17.97
C THR A 223 -7.34 -16.51 17.07
N LYS A 224 -7.41 -16.33 15.75
CA LYS A 224 -6.99 -17.33 14.76
C LYS A 224 -5.50 -17.26 14.42
N CYS A 225 -4.79 -16.23 14.90
CA CYS A 225 -3.41 -16.00 14.50
C CYS A 225 -2.43 -16.76 15.38
N GLU A 226 -1.66 -17.65 14.76
CA GLU A 226 -0.52 -18.32 15.37
C GLU A 226 0.74 -17.44 15.24
N VAL A 227 1.71 -17.65 16.13
CA VAL A 227 3.04 -17.05 15.94
C VAL A 227 3.66 -17.75 14.74
N ALA A 228 4.19 -16.98 13.79
CA ALA A 228 4.85 -17.60 12.66
C ALA A 228 5.92 -18.60 13.11
N PRO A 229 6.10 -19.73 12.39
CA PRO A 229 7.32 -20.52 12.49
C PRO A 229 8.53 -19.59 12.35
N ARG A 230 9.70 -19.98 12.88
CA ARG A 230 10.91 -19.14 12.94
C ARG A 230 11.28 -18.41 11.63
N PHE A 231 10.72 -18.82 10.50
CA PHE A 231 10.92 -18.31 9.16
C PHE A 231 10.11 -17.04 8.75
N PHE A 232 9.18 -16.52 9.58
CA PHE A 232 8.44 -15.27 9.26
C PHE A 232 8.27 -14.31 10.46
N LEU A 233 9.35 -13.91 11.15
CA LEU A 233 9.27 -13.08 12.37
C LEU A 233 9.80 -11.64 12.15
N PHE A 234 9.12 -10.65 12.73
CA PHE A 234 9.18 -9.15 12.73
C PHE A 234 8.78 -8.58 14.08
#